data_AF-A0A357M8Q2-F1
#
_entry.id   AF-A0A357M8Q2-F1
#
_cell.length_a   1.000
_cell.length_b   1.000
_cell.length_c   1.000
_cell.angle_alpha   90.00
_cell.angle_beta   90.00
_cell.angle_gamma   90.00
#
_symmetry.space_group_name_H-M   'P 1'
#
loop_
_entity.id
_entity.type
_entity.pdbx_description
1 polymer ?
#
loop_
_entity_poly.entity_id
_entity_poly.type
_entity_poly.pdbx_seq_one_letter_code
_entity_poly.pdbx_strand_id
1 'polypeptide(L)'
;GFSYDWDREISTTDPDYYKWTQWIFIQLYNKGLAYVAEVPVNWCEALGTVLANEEVIDGKSERGGHPVVRKPMRQWILRITEYAERLLEDLEELDWSESIKD
;
A
#
# COMPACT_ATOMS: atom_id res chain seq x y z
N GLY A 1 9.44 23.78 21.90
CA GLY A 1 8.41 23.52 20.87
C GLY A 1 9.09 23.08 19.60
N PHE A 2 8.49 22.18 18.83
CA PHE A 2 9.03 21.82 17.53
C PHE A 2 8.77 22.96 16.54
N SER A 3 9.77 23.30 15.72
CA SER A 3 9.68 24.35 14.70
C SER A 3 9.29 23.74 13.36
N TYR A 4 8.00 23.45 13.18
CA TYR A 4 7.46 23.00 11.91
C TYR A 4 7.04 24.18 11.03
N ASP A 5 7.15 23.99 9.71
CA ASP A 5 6.60 24.90 8.70
C ASP A 5 5.11 24.56 8.49
N TRP A 6 4.23 25.25 9.22
CA TRP A 6 2.79 25.03 9.15
C TRP A 6 2.17 25.47 7.83
N ASP A 7 2.87 26.27 7.01
CA ASP A 7 2.40 26.63 5.67
C ASP A 7 2.44 25.43 4.70
N ARG A 8 3.10 24.33 5.10
CA ARG A 8 3.18 23.06 4.35
C ARG A 8 2.36 21.93 4.98
N GLU A 9 1.48 22.24 5.93
CA GLU A 9 0.58 21.23 6.49
C GLU A 9 -0.34 20.66 5.40
N ILE A 10 -0.51 19.34 5.41
CA ILE A 10 -1.41 18.63 4.51
C ILE A 10 -2.27 17.66 5.31
N SER A 11 -3.53 17.50 4.89
CA SER A 11 -4.46 16.49 5.42
C SER A 11 -4.84 15.52 4.31
N THR A 12 -4.55 14.24 4.50
CA THR A 12 -4.82 13.19 3.49
C THR A 12 -6.31 12.88 3.32
N THR A 13 -7.16 13.35 4.24
CA THR A 13 -8.63 13.24 4.16
C THR A 13 -9.28 14.44 3.49
N ASP A 14 -8.51 15.51 3.24
CA ASP A 14 -9.01 16.70 2.55
C ASP A 14 -9.25 16.40 1.05
N PRO A 15 -10.43 16.77 0.49
CA PRO A 15 -10.68 16.69 -0.94
C PRO A 15 -9.62 17.32 -1.83
N ASP A 16 -8.99 18.41 -1.39
CA ASP A 16 -7.92 19.06 -2.13
C ASP A 16 -6.62 18.25 -2.17
N TYR A 17 -6.47 17.28 -1.26
CA TYR A 17 -5.39 16.31 -1.30
C TYR A 17 -5.77 15.04 -2.06
N TYR A 18 -6.83 14.33 -1.63
CA TYR A 18 -7.12 12.99 -2.17
C TYR A 18 -7.53 12.99 -3.64
N LYS A 19 -7.95 14.14 -4.20
CA LYS A 19 -8.19 14.29 -5.65
C LYS A 19 -6.96 13.91 -6.48
N TRP A 20 -5.76 14.15 -5.96
CA TRP A 20 -4.52 13.77 -6.64
C TRP A 20 -4.28 12.28 -6.58
N THR A 21 -4.59 11.63 -5.46
CA THR A 21 -4.55 10.15 -5.35
C THR A 21 -5.52 9.50 -6.33
N GLN A 22 -6.74 10.03 -6.46
CA GLN A 22 -7.71 9.57 -7.47
C GLN A 22 -7.19 9.76 -8.89
N TRP A 23 -6.60 10.92 -9.19
CA TRP A 23 -6.01 11.20 -10.50
C TRP A 23 -4.86 10.24 -10.84
N ILE A 24 -3.93 10.01 -9.91
CA ILE A 24 -2.82 9.05 -10.06
C ILE A 24 -3.37 7.65 -10.33
N PHE A 25 -4.38 7.23 -9.57
CA PHE A 25 -5.01 5.92 -9.76
C PHE A 25 -5.57 5.75 -11.18
N ILE A 26 -6.24 6.78 -11.73
CA ILE A 26 -6.73 6.78 -13.11
C ILE A 26 -5.57 6.67 -14.10
N GLN A 27 -4.45 7.36 -13.87
CA GLN A 27 -3.28 7.23 -14.74
C GLN A 27 -2.69 5.81 -14.72
N LEU A 28 -2.60 5.19 -13.53
CA LEU A 28 -2.15 3.81 -13.39
C LEU A 28 -3.11 2.84 -14.07
N TYR A 29 -4.42 3.05 -13.93
CA TYR A 29 -5.45 2.24 -14.60
C TYR A 29 -5.32 2.31 -16.12
N ASN A 30 -5.20 3.52 -16.68
CA ASN A 30 -5.04 3.74 -18.11
C ASN A 30 -3.75 3.09 -18.67
N LYS A 31 -2.72 2.93 -17.85
CA LYS A 31 -1.46 2.25 -18.19
C LYS A 31 -1.48 0.74 -17.93
N GLY A 32 -2.57 0.18 -17.42
CA GLY A 32 -2.67 -1.24 -17.06
C GLY A 32 -1.91 -1.62 -15.77
N LEU A 33 -1.44 -0.63 -15.02
CA LEU A 33 -0.73 -0.77 -13.75
C LEU A 33 -1.68 -0.87 -12.55
N ALA A 34 -2.93 -0.42 -12.69
CA ALA A 34 -4.02 -0.73 -11.76
C ALA A 34 -5.07 -1.56 -12.50
N TYR A 35 -5.51 -2.67 -11.93
CA TYR A 35 -6.49 -3.55 -12.55
C TYR A 35 -7.33 -4.30 -11.53
N VAL A 36 -8.47 -4.86 -11.97
CA VAL A 36 -9.33 -5.69 -11.12
C VAL A 36 -9.04 -7.16 -11.40
N ALA A 37 -8.86 -7.95 -10.35
CA ALA A 37 -8.70 -9.40 -10.46
C ALA A 37 -9.42 -10.12 -9.32
N GLU A 38 -9.82 -11.37 -9.55
CA GLU A 38 -10.25 -12.28 -8.50
C GLU A 38 -9.02 -13.03 -7.98
N VAL A 39 -8.61 -12.69 -6.76
CA VAL A 39 -7.40 -13.26 -6.15
C VAL A 39 -7.71 -13.68 -4.71
N PRO A 40 -6.97 -14.66 -4.16
CA PRO A 40 -7.00 -14.95 -2.73
C PRO A 40 -6.50 -13.73 -1.97
N VAL A 41 -7.36 -13.12 -1.16
CA VAL A 41 -7.01 -11.95 -0.33
C VAL A 41 -7.01 -12.31 1.15
N ASN A 42 -6.22 -11.55 1.92
CA ASN A 42 -6.24 -11.58 3.37
C ASN A 42 -7.49 -10.84 3.86
N TRP A 43 -8.42 -11.56 4.48
CA TRP A 43 -9.66 -11.00 5.01
C TRP A 43 -9.64 -11.04 6.54
N CYS A 44 -9.85 -9.88 7.17
CA CYS A 44 -10.01 -9.77 8.61
C CYS A 44 -11.48 -9.49 8.95
N GLU A 45 -12.16 -10.45 9.57
CA GLU A 45 -13.59 -10.35 9.89
C GLU A 45 -13.88 -9.29 10.96
N ALA A 46 -12.99 -9.13 11.94
CA ALA A 46 -13.14 -8.12 12.99
C ALA A 46 -13.01 -6.69 12.46
N LEU A 47 -12.17 -6.46 11.44
CA LEU A 47 -12.00 -5.15 10.80
C LEU A 47 -12.97 -4.94 9.62
N GLY A 48 -13.60 -6.00 9.12
CA GLY A 48 -14.55 -5.94 8.01
C GLY A 48 -13.91 -5.50 6.68
N THR A 49 -12.61 -5.74 6.50
CA THR A 49 -11.87 -5.31 5.30
C THR A 49 -10.84 -6.35 4.86
N VAL A 50 -10.47 -6.25 3.58
CA VAL A 50 -9.26 -6.87 3.04
C VAL A 50 -8.02 -6.16 3.58
N LEU A 51 -6.92 -6.91 3.71
CA LEU A 51 -5.61 -6.43 4.12
C LEU A 51 -4.57 -6.74 3.03
N ALA A 52 -3.58 -5.88 2.88
CA ALA A 52 -2.37 -6.16 2.11
C ALA A 52 -1.56 -7.30 2.77
N ASN A 53 -0.57 -7.84 2.07
CA ASN A 53 0.27 -8.89 2.66
C ASN A 53 1.12 -8.34 3.82
N GLU A 54 1.56 -7.10 3.68
CA GLU A 54 2.41 -6.36 4.61
C GLU A 54 1.66 -6.02 5.91
N GLU A 55 0.33 -6.02 5.89
CA GLU A 55 -0.53 -5.77 7.05
C GLU A 55 -0.86 -7.05 7.84
N VAL A 56 -0.28 -8.20 7.48
CA VAL A 56 -0.50 -9.50 8.13
C VAL A 56 0.78 -10.02 8.77
N ILE A 57 0.77 -10.15 10.10
CA ILE A 57 1.89 -10.62 10.92
C ILE A 57 1.46 -11.92 11.59
N ASP A 58 2.18 -13.02 11.32
CA ASP A 58 1.89 -14.37 11.87
C ASP A 58 0.42 -14.80 11.71
N GLY A 59 -0.19 -14.48 10.56
CA GLY A 59 -1.58 -14.82 10.26
C GLY A 59 -2.63 -13.96 11.00
N LYS A 60 -2.20 -12.84 11.60
CA LYS A 60 -3.05 -11.88 12.29
C LYS A 60 -2.92 -10.49 11.69
N SER A 61 -3.94 -9.66 11.82
CA SER A 61 -3.87 -8.26 11.40
C SER A 61 -2.85 -7.51 12.25
N GLU A 62 -1.97 -6.74 11.61
CA GLU A 62 -1.02 -5.83 12.28
C GLU A 62 -1.76 -4.96 13.30
N ARG A 63 -2.92 -4.42 12.90
CA ARG A 63 -3.80 -3.67 13.77
C ARG A 63 -4.78 -4.58 14.50
N GLY A 64 -4.65 -4.68 15.82
CA GLY A 64 -5.58 -5.39 16.69
C GLY A 64 -5.35 -6.89 16.85
N GLY A 65 -4.45 -7.51 16.09
CA GLY A 65 -4.05 -8.91 16.27
C GLY A 65 -5.18 -9.92 15.98
N HIS A 66 -6.10 -9.59 15.09
CA HIS A 66 -7.26 -10.42 14.76
C HIS A 66 -6.89 -11.50 13.75
N PRO A 67 -7.48 -12.71 13.82
CA PRO A 67 -7.22 -13.77 12.84
C PRO A 67 -7.56 -13.34 11.41
N VAL A 68 -6.67 -13.67 10.48
CA VAL A 68 -6.83 -13.40 9.05
C VAL A 68 -7.08 -14.71 8.31
N VAL A 69 -8.05 -14.70 7.40
CA VAL A 69 -8.39 -15.85 6.56
C VAL A 69 -8.22 -15.51 5.09
N ARG A 70 -7.80 -16.48 4.27
CA ARG A 70 -7.74 -16.29 2.82
C ARG A 70 -9.09 -16.60 2.19
N LYS A 71 -9.61 -15.65 1.40
CA LYS A 71 -10.85 -15.83 0.63
C LYS A 71 -10.65 -15.31 -0.80
N PRO A 72 -11.16 -15.99 -1.84
CA PRO A 72 -11.19 -15.42 -3.18
C PRO A 72 -12.14 -14.22 -3.19
N MET A 73 -11.66 -13.08 -3.67
CA MET A 73 -12.48 -11.87 -3.78
C MET A 73 -12.02 -11.04 -4.97
N ARG A 74 -12.97 -10.37 -5.62
CA ARG A 74 -12.68 -9.38 -6.65
C ARG A 74 -12.15 -8.10 -6.00
N GLN A 75 -10.91 -7.74 -6.30
CA GLN A 75 -10.22 -6.58 -5.70
C GLN A 75 -9.44 -5.78 -6.73
N TRP A 76 -9.10 -4.54 -6.36
CA TRP A 76 -8.15 -3.72 -7.11
C TRP A 76 -6.73 -4.10 -6.74
N ILE A 77 -5.89 -4.27 -7.76
CA ILE A 77 -4.48 -4.65 -7.63
C ILE A 77 -3.63 -3.60 -8.33
N LEU A 78 -2.59 -3.14 -7.64
CA LEU A 78 -1.51 -2.38 -8.25
C LEU A 78 -0.42 -3.36 -8.68
N ARG A 79 0.03 -3.25 -9.93
CA ARG A 79 1.01 -4.15 -10.55
C ARG A 79 2.43 -3.81 -10.12
N ILE A 80 2.69 -3.78 -8.82
CA ILE A 80 4.01 -3.50 -8.25
C ILE A 80 5.07 -4.50 -8.73
N THR A 81 4.68 -5.73 -9.05
CA THR A 81 5.56 -6.76 -9.59
C THR A 81 6.20 -6.38 -10.94
N GLU A 82 5.61 -5.48 -11.72
CA GLU A 82 6.24 -4.94 -12.94
C GLU A 82 7.50 -4.12 -12.62
N TYR A 83 7.62 -3.64 -11.39
CA TYR A 83 8.75 -2.87 -10.88
C TYR A 83 9.65 -3.66 -9.92
N ALA A 84 9.42 -4.96 -9.71
CA ALA A 84 10.12 -5.73 -8.69
C ALA A 84 11.66 -5.71 -8.86
N GLU A 85 12.16 -5.96 -10.07
CA GLU A 85 13.61 -5.98 -10.33
C GLU A 85 14.23 -4.61 -10.08
N ARG A 86 13.64 -3.56 -10.65
CA ARG A 86 14.12 -2.19 -10.48
C ARG A 86 14.08 -1.75 -9.02
N LEU A 87 13.01 -2.09 -8.29
CA LEU A 87 12.91 -1.79 -6.86
C LEU A 87 13.99 -2.49 -6.03
N LEU A 88 14.48 -3.65 -6.47
CA LEU A 88 15.55 -4.39 -5.81
C LEU A 88 16.93 -3.84 -6.18
N GLU A 89 17.21 -3.67 -7.48
CA GLU A 89 18.48 -3.14 -7.99
C GLU A 89 18.75 -1.72 -7.49
N ASP A 90 17.74 -0.84 -7.50
CA ASP A 90 17.87 0.57 -7.10
C ASP A 90 18.22 0.72 -5.60
N LEU A 91 18.08 -0.33 -4.76
CA LEU A 91 18.50 -0.29 -3.35
C LEU A 91 20.02 -0.09 -3.19
N GLU A 92 20.82 -0.56 -4.15
CA GLU A 92 22.28 -0.41 -4.15
C GLU A 92 22.69 1.06 -4.24
N GLU A 93 21.87 1.92 -4.86
CA GLU A 93 22.15 3.34 -5.06
C GLU A 93 21.78 4.22 -3.84
N LEU A 94 21.05 3.69 -2.87
CA LEU A 94 20.54 4.45 -1.73
C LEU A 94 21.58 4.55 -0.60
N ASP A 95 21.78 5.76 -0.06
CA ASP A 95 22.56 5.99 1.17
C ASP A 95 21.72 5.68 2.43
N TRP A 96 21.25 4.44 2.53
CA TRP A 96 20.46 3.91 3.65
C TRP A 96 21.24 2.86 4.43
N SER A 97 20.89 2.64 5.69
CA SER A 97 21.50 1.57 6.50
C SER A 97 21.19 0.19 5.92
N GLU A 98 22.17 -0.71 5.95
CA GLU A 98 22.02 -2.09 5.44
C GLU A 98 20.83 -2.84 6.06
N SER A 99 20.52 -2.61 7.34
CA SER A 99 19.35 -3.23 8.00
C SER A 99 17.98 -2.84 7.43
N ILE A 100 17.91 -1.84 6.54
CA ILE A 100 16.70 -1.46 5.80
C ILE A 100 16.72 -2.04 4.37
N LYS A 101 17.92 -2.31 3.83
CA LYS A 101 18.10 -2.89 2.48
C LYS A 101 17.97 -4.42 2.49
N ASP A 102 18.41 -5.06 3.58
CA ASP A 102 18.27 -6.50 3.87
C ASP A 102 16.90 -6.84 4.47
#